data_AF-K7A599-F1
#
_entry.id   AF-K7A599-F1
#
_cell.length_a   1.000
_cell.length_b   1.000
_cell.length_c   1.000
_cell.angle_alpha   90.00
_cell.angle_beta   90.00
_cell.angle_gamma   90.00
#
_symmetry.space_group_name_H-M   'P 1'
#
loop_
_entity.id
_entity.type
_entity.pdbx_description
1 polymer ?
#
loop_
_entity_poly.entity_id
_entity_poly.type
_entity_poly.pdbx_seq_one_letter_code
_entity_poly.pdbx_strand_id
1 'polypeptide(L)'
;MIAMNKKEKEYLLYYLEQLSLKLRNNISEMQQGLNHIADISKNISQEIPTSPKVMTFDPLSTDKLAEKPPECLIRIREVCLLVSVSRSTIFRMVEEGSFPKPLNLGPRFKAWQKRTVVDWIISHDDN
;
A
#
# COMPACT_ATOMS: atom_id res chain seq x y z
N MET A 1 -33.08 15.26 45.08
CA MET A 1 -33.28 14.06 44.24
C MET A 1 -34.70 14.11 43.72
N ILE A 2 -34.90 14.24 42.41
CA ILE A 2 -36.25 14.26 41.83
C ILE A 2 -36.81 12.84 41.95
N ALA A 3 -37.88 12.68 42.74
CA ALA A 3 -38.54 11.39 42.91
C ALA A 3 -39.28 11.05 41.61
N MET A 4 -38.69 10.19 40.79
CA MET A 4 -39.32 9.69 39.57
C MET A 4 -40.52 8.80 39.89
N ASN A 5 -41.58 8.91 39.08
CA ASN A 5 -42.74 8.05 39.19
C ASN A 5 -42.35 6.61 38.83
N LYS A 6 -43.01 5.62 39.45
CA LYS A 6 -42.77 4.19 39.22
C LYS A 6 -42.79 3.81 37.73
N LYS A 7 -43.76 4.35 36.98
CA LYS A 7 -43.89 4.11 35.52
C LYS A 7 -42.73 4.70 34.72
N GLU A 8 -42.26 5.89 35.08
CA GLU A 8 -41.11 6.54 34.42
C GLU A 8 -39.82 5.75 34.68
N LYS A 9 -39.66 5.24 35.90
CA LYS A 9 -38.53 4.38 36.26
C LYS A 9 -38.56 3.07 35.48
N GLU A 10 -39.72 2.42 35.36
CA GLU A 10 -39.89 1.20 34.55
C GLU A 10 -39.58 1.46 33.06
N TYR A 11 -40.04 2.60 32.51
CA TYR A 11 -39.72 2.98 31.13
C TYR A 11 -38.23 3.23 30.91
N LEU A 12 -37.56 3.96 31.80
CA LEU A 12 -36.11 4.19 31.69
C LEU A 12 -35.32 2.90 31.82
N LEU A 13 -35.70 2.00 32.74
CA LEU A 13 -35.05 0.70 32.87
C LEU A 13 -35.19 -0.13 31.59
N TYR A 14 -36.39 -0.18 31.01
CA TYR A 14 -36.63 -0.84 29.74
C TYR A 14 -35.80 -0.21 28.61
N TYR A 15 -35.79 1.11 28.48
CA TYR A 15 -35.01 1.80 27.44
C TYR A 15 -33.51 1.52 27.55
N LEU A 16 -32.96 1.57 28.76
CA LEU A 16 -31.55 1.28 29.01
C LEU A 16 -31.23 -0.19 28.71
N GLU A 17 -32.13 -1.11 29.04
CA GLU A 17 -31.98 -2.52 28.70
C GLU A 17 -31.92 -2.72 27.18
N GLN A 18 -32.85 -2.11 26.43
CA GLN A 18 -32.86 -2.17 24.97
C GLN A 18 -31.60 -1.54 24.35
N LEU A 19 -31.15 -0.41 24.86
CA LEU A 19 -29.92 0.23 24.41
C LEU A 19 -28.70 -0.66 24.68
N SER A 20 -28.63 -1.29 25.86
CA SER A 20 -27.56 -2.21 26.21
C SER A 20 -27.54 -3.44 25.31
N LEU A 21 -28.71 -3.95 24.92
CA LEU A 21 -28.85 -5.10 24.03
C LEU A 21 -28.36 -4.73 22.62
N LYS A 22 -28.77 -3.57 22.11
CA LYS A 22 -28.33 -3.06 20.81
C LYS A 22 -26.81 -2.86 20.76
N LEU A 23 -26.23 -2.27 21.80
CA LEU A 23 -24.78 -2.08 21.88
C LEU A 23 -24.04 -3.42 21.94
N ARG A 24 -24.51 -4.39 22.74
CA ARG A 24 -23.92 -5.74 22.79
C ARG A 24 -23.96 -6.44 21.43
N ASN A 25 -25.08 -6.33 20.71
CA ASN A 25 -25.20 -6.91 19.37
C ASN A 25 -24.21 -6.28 18.40
N ASN A 26 -24.13 -4.94 18.35
CA ASN A 26 -23.15 -4.25 17.51
C ASN A 26 -21.71 -4.67 17.83
N ILE A 27 -21.37 -4.79 19.13
CA ILE A 27 -20.05 -5.28 19.55
C ILE A 27 -19.80 -6.69 19.02
N SER A 28 -20.80 -7.58 19.14
CA SER A 28 -20.71 -8.95 18.63
C SER A 28 -20.51 -8.99 17.11
N GLU A 29 -21.24 -8.16 16.36
CA GLU A 29 -21.08 -8.05 14.90
C GLU A 29 -19.68 -7.55 14.53
N MET A 30 -19.16 -6.56 15.24
CA MET A 30 -17.81 -6.05 15.04
C MET A 30 -16.74 -7.11 15.36
N GLN A 31 -16.91 -7.84 16.46
CA GLN A 31 -16.02 -8.94 16.83
C GLN A 31 -16.04 -10.06 15.79
N GLN A 32 -17.21 -10.39 15.24
CA GLN A 32 -17.33 -11.36 14.16
C GLN A 32 -16.59 -10.88 12.90
N GLY A 33 -16.73 -9.61 12.53
CA GLY A 33 -15.97 -9.02 11.41
C GLY A 33 -14.46 -9.13 11.61
N LEU A 34 -13.98 -8.84 12.82
CA LEU A 34 -12.55 -9.00 13.16
C LEU A 34 -12.10 -10.46 13.08
N ASN A 35 -12.90 -11.40 13.55
CA ASN A 35 -12.60 -12.84 13.45
C ASN A 35 -12.52 -13.27 11.98
N HIS A 36 -13.46 -12.84 11.13
CA HIS A 36 -13.41 -13.14 9.69
C HIS A 36 -12.14 -12.57 9.05
N ILE A 37 -11.73 -11.33 9.39
CA ILE A 37 -10.48 -10.76 8.90
C ILE A 37 -9.28 -11.59 9.36
N ALA A 38 -9.25 -12.03 10.61
CA ALA A 38 -8.19 -12.88 11.15
C ALA A 38 -8.14 -14.24 10.44
N ASP A 39 -9.29 -14.87 10.20
CA ASP A 39 -9.40 -16.14 9.48
C ASP A 39 -8.94 -16.00 8.02
N ILE A 40 -9.33 -14.93 7.33
CA ILE A 40 -8.86 -14.61 5.98
C ILE A 40 -7.35 -14.41 6.00
N SER A 41 -6.82 -13.61 6.93
CA SER A 41 -5.37 -13.38 7.06
C SER A 41 -4.60 -14.69 7.27
N LYS A 42 -5.13 -15.57 8.13
CA LYS A 42 -4.56 -16.89 8.40
C LYS A 42 -4.59 -17.78 7.16
N ASN A 43 -5.70 -17.82 6.42
CA ASN A 43 -5.80 -18.61 5.20
C ASN A 43 -4.87 -18.11 4.09
N ILE A 44 -4.73 -16.79 3.89
CA ILE A 44 -3.75 -16.23 2.94
C ILE A 44 -2.32 -16.64 3.35
N SER A 45 -2.04 -16.76 4.65
CA SER A 45 -0.75 -17.23 5.16
C SER A 45 -0.52 -18.75 5.00
N GLN A 46 -1.59 -19.54 4.79
CA GLN A 46 -1.52 -21.01 4.70
C GLN A 46 -1.47 -21.55 3.25
N GLU A 47 -1.69 -20.73 2.22
CA GLU A 47 -1.57 -21.11 0.80
C GLU A 47 -0.12 -21.03 0.26
N ILE A 48 0.88 -21.24 1.12
CA ILE A 48 2.29 -21.22 0.74
C ILE A 48 2.92 -22.59 1.00
N PRO A 49 2.99 -23.49 0.00
CA PRO A 49 3.78 -24.71 0.11
C PRO A 49 5.28 -24.36 0.22
N THR A 50 5.86 -24.58 1.40
CA THR A 50 7.31 -24.46 1.62
C THR A 50 8.06 -25.68 1.07
N SER A 51 8.46 -25.65 -0.22
CA SER A 51 9.69 -26.28 -0.78
C SER A 51 9.80 -26.09 -2.30
N PRO A 52 11.01 -26.20 -2.90
CA PRO A 52 11.35 -25.54 -4.15
C PRO A 52 10.76 -26.24 -5.38
N LYS A 53 9.73 -25.63 -5.93
CA LYS A 53 9.75 -24.97 -7.25
C LYS A 53 8.39 -24.30 -7.40
N VAL A 54 8.40 -23.03 -7.80
CA VAL A 54 7.22 -22.18 -8.03
C VAL A 54 6.79 -21.35 -6.81
N MET A 55 6.85 -20.02 -7.03
CA MET A 55 6.10 -18.92 -6.42
C MET A 55 5.46 -19.14 -5.04
N THR A 56 5.96 -18.40 -4.03
CA THR A 56 5.41 -18.37 -2.67
C THR A 56 5.42 -16.93 -2.13
N PHE A 57 4.22 -16.34 -1.96
CA PHE A 57 3.93 -14.97 -1.49
C PHE A 57 3.61 -15.00 0.01
N ASP A 58 4.30 -14.23 0.85
CA ASP A 58 4.15 -14.18 2.31
C ASP A 58 3.34 -12.92 2.74
N PRO A 59 2.21 -13.01 3.49
CA PRO A 59 1.36 -11.85 3.81
C PRO A 59 1.50 -11.44 5.29
N LEU A 60 1.97 -10.20 5.51
CA LEU A 60 2.15 -9.48 6.79
C LEU A 60 3.48 -9.67 7.54
N SER A 61 4.57 -9.25 6.90
CA SER A 61 5.59 -8.42 7.58
C SER A 61 5.25 -6.94 7.36
N THR A 62 4.52 -6.32 8.29
CA THR A 62 4.19 -4.88 8.25
C THR A 62 5.33 -3.99 8.78
N ASP A 63 6.57 -4.40 8.58
CA ASP A 63 7.76 -3.55 8.79
C ASP A 63 8.83 -3.80 7.71
N LYS A 64 8.37 -3.99 6.47
CA LYS A 64 9.23 -4.13 5.26
C LYS A 64 8.79 -3.25 4.09
N LEU A 65 8.18 -2.09 4.36
CA LEU A 65 8.03 -1.04 3.34
C LEU A 65 9.37 -0.34 2.99
N ALA A 66 10.45 -0.73 3.67
CA ALA A 66 11.82 -0.25 3.42
C ALA A 66 12.64 -1.12 2.43
N GLU A 67 12.10 -2.22 1.89
CA GLU A 67 12.79 -3.00 0.84
C GLU A 67 12.10 -2.80 -0.51
N LYS A 68 12.24 -1.57 -1.02
CA LYS A 68 12.06 -1.16 -2.42
C LYS A 68 12.30 -2.34 -3.38
N PRO A 69 11.34 -2.77 -4.23
CA PRO A 69 11.68 -3.69 -5.32
C PRO A 69 12.79 -3.00 -6.14
N PRO A 70 13.99 -3.60 -6.27
CA PRO A 70 15.14 -2.89 -6.80
C PRO A 70 15.06 -2.56 -8.30
N GLU A 71 13.99 -2.93 -9.01
CA GLU A 71 13.98 -2.93 -10.48
C GLU A 71 12.71 -2.38 -11.13
N CYS A 72 12.15 -1.28 -10.61
CA CYS A 72 11.06 -0.62 -11.34
C CYS A 72 11.64 0.12 -12.56
N LEU A 73 11.30 -0.34 -13.77
CA LEU A 73 11.63 0.32 -15.03
C LEU A 73 10.62 1.43 -15.33
N ILE A 74 11.12 2.62 -15.62
CA ILE A 74 10.31 3.81 -15.95
C ILE A 74 10.43 4.15 -17.43
N ARG A 75 9.32 4.59 -18.02
CA ARG A 75 9.29 5.04 -19.42
C ARG A 75 9.71 6.49 -19.55
N ILE A 76 10.05 6.92 -20.76
CA ILE A 76 10.46 8.31 -21.04
C ILE A 76 9.47 9.37 -20.51
N ARG A 77 8.16 9.07 -20.50
CA ARG A 77 7.16 9.99 -19.94
C ARG A 77 7.38 10.24 -18.44
N GLU A 78 7.67 9.19 -17.68
CA GLU A 78 7.91 9.27 -16.24
C GLU A 78 9.29 9.90 -15.96
N VAL A 79 10.30 9.58 -16.77
CA VAL A 79 11.62 10.24 -16.68
C VAL A 79 11.49 11.75 -16.88
N CYS A 80 10.69 12.20 -17.86
CA CYS A 80 10.43 13.64 -18.07
C CYS A 80 9.77 14.30 -16.85
N LEU A 81 8.86 13.59 -16.17
CA LEU A 81 8.19 14.11 -14.98
C LEU A 81 9.15 14.19 -13.79
N LEU A 82 10.07 13.22 -13.65
CA LEU A 82 11.05 13.20 -12.57
C LEU A 82 12.10 14.30 -12.70
N VAL A 83 12.59 14.54 -13.91
CA VAL A 83 13.67 15.51 -14.17
C VAL A 83 13.11 16.89 -14.59
N SER A 84 11.80 17.00 -14.83
CA SER A 84 11.14 18.21 -15.38
C SER A 84 11.75 18.72 -16.69
N VAL A 85 12.22 17.80 -17.53
CA VAL A 85 12.91 18.09 -18.81
C VAL A 85 12.17 17.43 -19.97
N SER A 86 12.21 18.08 -21.13
CA SER A 86 11.55 17.59 -22.34
C SER A 86 12.19 16.30 -22.89
N ARG A 87 11.41 15.50 -23.63
CA ARG A 87 11.87 14.23 -24.23
C ARG A 87 13.09 14.42 -25.14
N SER A 88 13.06 15.45 -25.99
CA SER A 88 14.15 15.73 -26.93
C SER A 88 15.44 16.09 -26.19
N THR A 89 15.33 16.89 -25.13
CA THR A 89 16.48 17.24 -24.29
C THR A 89 17.07 16.01 -23.60
N ILE A 90 16.24 15.10 -23.07
CA ILE A 90 16.75 13.85 -22.48
C ILE A 90 17.51 13.01 -23.52
N PHE A 91 16.98 12.85 -24.74
CA PHE A 91 17.69 12.11 -25.77
C PHE A 91 19.01 12.77 -26.17
N ARG A 92 19.04 14.11 -26.26
CA ARG A 92 20.28 14.86 -26.50
C ARG A 92 21.30 14.62 -25.38
N MET A 93 20.89 14.66 -24.12
CA MET A 93 21.78 14.39 -22.98
C MET A 93 22.29 12.94 -22.97
N VAL A 94 21.49 11.98 -23.44
CA VAL A 94 21.93 10.59 -23.61
C VAL A 94 22.99 10.48 -24.72
N GLU A 95 22.85 11.24 -25.82
CA GLU A 95 23.83 11.30 -26.91
C GLU A 95 25.12 12.00 -26.48
N GLU A 96 25.02 13.08 -25.71
CA GLU A 96 26.14 13.82 -25.10
C GLU A 96 26.83 13.02 -23.97
N GLY A 97 26.22 11.92 -23.51
CA GLY A 97 26.73 11.08 -22.41
C GLY A 97 26.51 11.68 -21.02
N SER A 98 25.78 12.78 -20.91
CA SER A 98 25.46 13.47 -19.65
C SER A 98 24.26 12.87 -18.91
N PHE A 99 23.47 11.98 -19.53
CA PHE A 99 22.34 11.29 -18.91
C PHE A 99 22.43 9.76 -19.06
N PRO A 100 21.92 8.95 -18.11
CA PRO A 100 21.97 7.49 -18.19
C PRO A 100 21.31 6.92 -19.44
N LYS A 101 21.97 5.90 -20.03
CA LYS A 101 21.49 5.23 -21.24
C LYS A 101 20.21 4.42 -20.96
N PRO A 102 19.22 4.45 -21.86
CA PRO A 102 18.05 3.59 -21.76
C PRO A 102 18.38 2.12 -22.00
N LEU A 103 17.65 1.24 -21.34
CA LEU A 103 17.51 -0.16 -21.66
C LEU A 103 16.59 -0.33 -22.88
N ASN A 104 17.06 -1.08 -23.87
CA ASN A 104 16.27 -1.45 -25.04
C ASN A 104 15.48 -2.72 -24.72
N LEU A 105 14.16 -2.57 -24.54
CA LEU A 105 13.23 -3.68 -24.29
C LEU A 105 12.56 -4.20 -25.58
N GLY A 106 12.89 -3.60 -26.71
CA GLY A 106 12.36 -3.96 -28.02
C GLY A 106 12.60 -2.86 -29.06
N PRO A 107 12.16 -3.05 -30.31
CA PRO A 107 12.49 -2.15 -31.43
C PRO A 107 11.96 -0.72 -31.26
N ARG A 108 10.92 -0.52 -30.44
CA ARG A 108 10.33 0.80 -30.14
C ARG A 108 10.26 1.11 -28.65
N PHE A 109 10.77 0.22 -27.80
CA PHE A 109 10.59 0.30 -26.36
C PHE A 109 11.91 0.60 -25.67
N LYS A 110 12.02 1.82 -25.15
CA LYS A 110 13.13 2.29 -24.33
C LYS A 110 12.63 2.56 -22.92
N ALA A 111 13.32 2.04 -21.92
CA ALA A 111 13.01 2.23 -20.51
C ALA A 111 14.29 2.53 -19.73
N TRP A 112 14.16 3.16 -18.57
CA TRP A 112 15.27 3.44 -17.67
C TRP A 112 15.05 2.73 -16.35
N GLN A 113 16.12 2.28 -15.70
CA GLN A 113 16.01 1.87 -14.31
C GLN A 113 15.74 3.11 -13.46
N LYS A 114 14.65 3.08 -12.68
CA LYS A 114 14.28 4.20 -11.80
C LYS A 114 15.41 4.60 -10.86
N ARG A 115 16.15 3.61 -10.35
CA ARG A 115 17.29 3.82 -9.45
C ARG A 115 18.38 4.66 -10.11
N THR A 116 18.83 4.28 -11.31
CA THR A 116 19.87 5.00 -12.05
C THR A 116 19.48 6.47 -12.33
N VAL A 117 18.21 6.72 -12.65
CA VAL A 117 17.72 8.09 -12.88
C VAL A 117 17.72 8.90 -11.58
N VAL A 118 17.28 8.31 -10.47
CA VAL A 118 17.30 8.97 -9.15
C VAL A 118 18.73 9.23 -8.69
N ASP A 119 19.63 8.26 -8.84
CA ASP A 119 21.04 8.39 -8.47
C ASP A 119 21.71 9.50 -9.29
N TRP A 120 21.34 9.65 -10.57
CA TRP A 120 21.78 10.76 -11.42
C TRP A 120 21.28 12.12 -10.90
N ILE A 121 20.01 12.22 -10.50
CA ILE A 121 19.44 13.46 -9.92
C ILE A 121 20.21 13.86 -8.66
N ILE A 122 20.43 12.91 -7.74
CA ILE A 122 21.15 13.15 -6.48
C ILE A 122 22.58 13.63 -6.77
N SER A 123 23.27 13.01 -7.72
CA SER A 123 24.64 13.40 -8.09
C SER A 123 24.76 14.82 -8.65
N HIS A 124 23.67 15.43 -9.13
CA HIS A 124 23.65 16.80 -9.67
C HIS A 124 23.06 17.83 -8.71
N ASP A 125 22.54 17.42 -7.54
CA ASP A 125 22.02 18.32 -6.50
C ASP A 125 23.13 18.83 -5.55
N ASP A 126 24.23 18.06 -5.43
CA ASP A 126 25.38 18.36 -4.55
C ASP A 126 26.39 19.38 -5.14
N ASN A 127 26.03 20.14 -6.18
CA ASN A 127 26.90 21.14 -6.82
C ASN A 127 26.17 22.45 -7.14
#